data_AF-A0A954CTW7-F1
#
_entry.id   AF-A0A954CTW7-F1
#
_cell.length_a   1.000
_cell.length_b   1.000
_cell.length_c   1.000
_cell.angle_alpha   90.00
_cell.angle_beta   90.00
_cell.angle_gamma   90.00
#
_symmetry.space_group_name_H-M   'P 1'
#
loop_
_entity.id
_entity.type
_entity.pdbx_description
1 polymer ?
#
loop_
_entity_poly.entity_id
_entity_poly.type
_entity_poly.pdbx_seq_one_letter_code
_entity_poly.pdbx_strand_id
1 'polypeptide(L)'
;MRNCLMVCAMLSLLAPVLVAQDGASEKRTSEVTDIEVVTPGGSKKDYLDTPDSVTTLNRRQIQERMAGQTPDLLEGTTGVYIQHTAHGQASPFIRGRTGKEIVMLV
;
A
#
# COMPACT_ATOMS: atom_id res chain seq x y z
N MET A 1 -54.18 23.28 0.89
CA MET A 1 -53.66 23.42 2.28
C MET A 1 -53.37 22.08 2.97
N ARG A 2 -53.85 20.92 2.46
CA ARG A 2 -53.60 19.60 3.06
C ARG A 2 -52.26 18.93 2.62
N ASN A 3 -51.73 19.32 1.46
CA ASN A 3 -50.47 18.76 0.95
C ASN A 3 -49.20 19.43 1.51
N CYS A 4 -49.30 20.64 2.08
CA CYS A 4 -48.13 21.33 2.66
C CYS A 4 -47.79 20.77 4.05
N LEU A 5 -48.81 20.39 4.83
CA LEU A 5 -48.64 19.83 6.17
C LEU A 5 -47.98 18.44 6.14
N MET A 6 -48.18 17.68 5.05
CA MET A 6 -47.65 16.32 4.91
C MET A 6 -46.18 16.31 4.45
N VAL A 7 -45.74 17.31 3.66
CA VAL A 7 -44.34 17.43 3.20
C VAL A 7 -43.42 17.84 4.36
N CYS A 8 -43.87 18.71 5.27
CA CYS A 8 -43.09 19.08 6.45
C CYS A 8 -42.95 17.96 7.48
N ALA A 9 -43.94 17.06 7.60
CA ALA A 9 -43.90 15.92 8.51
C ALA A 9 -42.98 14.77 8.02
N MET A 10 -42.80 14.64 6.70
CA MET A 10 -41.85 13.69 6.12
C MET A 10 -40.40 14.18 6.17
N LEU A 11 -40.18 15.50 6.14
CA LEU A 11 -38.84 16.09 6.18
C LEU A 11 -38.20 16.08 7.59
N SER A 12 -39.01 15.95 8.65
CA SER A 12 -38.54 15.95 10.04
C SER A 12 -38.14 14.58 10.59
N LEU A 13 -38.54 13.46 9.96
CA LEU A 13 -38.14 12.12 10.39
C LEU A 13 -36.77 11.66 9.85
N LEU A 14 -36.14 12.42 8.94
CA LEU A 14 -34.84 12.06 8.35
C LEU A 14 -33.63 12.76 9.03
N ALA A 15 -33.85 13.49 10.13
CA ALA A 15 -32.85 14.39 10.70
C ALA A 15 -31.87 13.81 11.76
N PRO A 16 -32.13 12.71 12.50
CA PRO A 16 -31.20 12.35 13.57
C PRO A 16 -29.96 11.59 13.08
N VAL A 17 -29.85 11.22 11.80
CA VAL A 17 -28.68 10.48 11.29
C VAL A 17 -27.48 11.40 11.00
N LEU A 18 -27.66 12.72 10.98
CA LEU A 18 -26.61 13.65 10.54
C LEU A 18 -25.79 14.29 11.67
N VAL A 19 -26.11 14.06 12.96
CA VAL A 19 -25.37 14.67 14.08
C VAL A 19 -24.93 13.60 15.09
N ALA A 20 -23.99 12.75 14.68
CA ALA A 20 -23.23 11.90 15.58
C ALA A 20 -21.86 11.52 14.95
N GLN A 21 -21.05 12.54 14.69
CA GLN A 21 -19.60 12.40 14.46
C GLN A 21 -18.91 13.53 15.23
N ASP A 22 -19.10 13.54 16.55
CA ASP A 22 -18.09 14.11 17.45
C ASP A 22 -17.17 12.97 17.83
N GLY A 23 -15.93 13.05 17.36
CA GLY A 23 -14.99 11.95 17.35
C GLY A 23 -13.62 12.43 16.96
N ALA A 24 -13.01 13.19 17.89
CA ALA A 24 -11.58 13.29 18.14
C ALA A 24 -10.66 13.23 16.90
N SER A 25 -10.16 14.40 16.52
CA SER A 25 -8.88 14.54 15.82
C SER A 25 -7.77 13.95 16.69
N GLU A 26 -7.58 12.64 16.57
CA GLU A 26 -6.41 11.97 17.13
C GLU A 26 -5.23 12.29 16.22
N LYS A 27 -4.29 13.03 16.81
CA LYS A 27 -2.99 13.37 16.27
C LYS A 27 -2.27 12.06 15.93
N ARG A 28 -2.47 11.56 14.71
CA ARG A 28 -1.66 10.48 14.11
C ARG A 28 -0.26 11.05 13.84
N THR A 29 0.52 11.21 14.91
CA THR A 29 1.97 11.01 14.80
C THR A 29 2.09 9.57 14.36
N SER A 30 2.25 9.36 13.05
CA SER A 30 2.61 8.06 12.50
C SER A 30 3.83 7.58 13.28
N GLU A 31 3.66 6.57 14.12
CA GLU A 31 4.75 5.72 14.55
C GLU A 31 5.43 5.26 13.26
N VAL A 32 6.54 5.90 12.94
CA VAL A 32 7.46 5.38 11.94
C VAL A 32 7.89 4.04 12.53
N THR A 33 7.36 2.97 11.96
CA THR A 33 7.75 1.63 12.37
C THR A 33 9.25 1.52 12.12
N ASP A 34 10.02 1.10 13.14
CA ASP A 34 11.44 0.79 13.02
C ASP A 34 11.60 -0.34 11.98
N ILE A 35 11.75 0.03 10.71
CA ILE A 35 11.95 -0.91 9.61
C ILE A 35 13.45 -1.02 9.42
N GLU A 36 14.03 -2.10 9.95
CA GLU A 36 15.41 -2.45 9.62
C GLU A 36 15.49 -2.97 8.19
N VAL A 37 16.43 -2.42 7.42
CA VAL A 37 16.74 -2.85 6.06
C VAL A 37 18.13 -3.48 6.05
N VAL A 38 18.23 -4.65 5.39
CA VAL A 38 19.50 -5.29 5.05
C VAL A 38 19.60 -5.35 3.53
N THR A 39 20.51 -4.56 2.96
CA THR A 39 20.87 -4.60 1.54
C THR A 39 22.19 -5.37 1.36
N PRO A 40 22.61 -5.70 0.13
CA PRO A 40 23.86 -6.43 -0.12
C PRO A 40 25.13 -5.78 0.49
N GLY A 41 25.08 -4.51 0.90
CA GLY A 41 26.13 -3.82 1.66
C GLY A 41 26.29 -4.31 3.11
N GLY A 42 25.45 -5.25 3.57
CA GLY A 42 25.71 -6.12 4.72
C GLY A 42 25.51 -5.51 6.12
N SER A 43 25.24 -4.21 6.23
CA SER A 43 24.91 -3.59 7.51
C SER A 43 23.40 -3.38 7.63
N LYS A 44 22.84 -3.81 8.76
CA LYS A 44 21.49 -3.41 9.18
C LYS A 44 21.47 -1.90 9.35
N LYS A 45 20.50 -1.24 8.72
CA LYS A 45 20.27 0.19 8.85
C LYS A 45 18.78 0.46 9.01
N ASP A 46 18.45 1.57 9.66
CA ASP A 46 17.09 2.07 9.62
C ASP A 46 16.71 2.44 8.17
N TYR A 47 15.44 2.24 7.82
CA TYR A 47 14.90 2.59 6.52
C TYR A 47 15.11 4.06 6.17
N LEU A 48 14.97 4.98 7.13
CA LEU A 48 15.17 6.42 6.94
C LEU A 48 16.63 6.82 6.83
N ASP A 49 17.54 6.05 7.45
CA ASP A 49 18.99 6.30 7.41
C ASP A 49 19.69 5.65 6.22
N THR A 50 18.94 4.97 5.35
CA THR A 50 19.49 4.32 4.16
C THR A 50 19.62 5.33 3.02
N PRO A 51 20.84 5.56 2.45
CA PRO A 51 21.05 6.56 1.40
C PRO A 51 20.51 6.11 0.02
N ASP A 52 20.08 4.86 -0.11
CA ASP A 52 19.55 4.27 -1.33
C ASP A 52 18.02 4.34 -1.37
N SER A 53 17.42 4.30 -2.56
CA SER A 53 15.96 4.15 -2.66
C SER A 53 15.59 2.70 -2.39
N VAL A 54 14.98 2.45 -1.23
CA VAL A 54 14.55 1.13 -0.79
C VAL A 54 13.03 1.03 -0.86
N THR A 55 12.52 -0.16 -1.16
CA THR A 55 11.11 -0.48 -0.94
C THR A 55 11.03 -1.84 -0.27
N THR A 56 10.24 -1.92 0.79
CA THR A 56 10.01 -3.16 1.54
C THR A 56 8.58 -3.63 1.33
N LEU A 57 8.40 -4.95 1.24
CA LEU A 57 7.10 -5.60 1.24
C LEU A 57 6.95 -6.37 2.55
N ASN A 58 6.05 -5.93 3.41
CA ASN A 58 5.79 -6.58 4.69
C ASN A 58 4.85 -7.80 4.52
N ARG A 59 4.73 -8.60 5.57
CA ARG A 59 3.92 -9.83 5.57
C ARG A 59 2.46 -9.57 5.15
N ARG A 60 1.84 -8.51 5.66
CA ARG A 60 0.45 -8.16 5.36
C ARG A 60 0.29 -7.84 3.87
N GLN A 61 1.17 -7.02 3.30
CA GLN A 61 1.15 -6.68 1.87
C GLN A 61 1.34 -7.91 0.98
N ILE A 62 2.21 -8.84 1.37
CA ILE A 62 2.41 -10.11 0.64
C ILE A 62 1.12 -10.95 0.65
N GLN A 63 0.44 -11.03 1.80
CA GLN A 63 -0.82 -11.77 1.93
C GLN A 63 -1.96 -11.14 1.13
N GLU A 64 -2.09 -9.81 1.19
CA GLU A 64 -3.12 -9.06 0.45
C GLU A 64 -2.96 -9.17 -1.08
N ARG A 65 -1.72 -9.28 -1.57
CA ARG A 65 -1.44 -9.45 -3.00
C ARG A 65 -1.90 -10.81 -3.54
N MET A 66 -1.98 -11.84 -2.70
CA MET A 66 -2.32 -13.23 -3.10
C MET A 66 -1.57 -13.69 -4.37
N ALA A 67 -0.30 -13.30 -4.49
CA ALA A 67 0.52 -13.57 -5.65
C ALA A 67 0.74 -15.08 -5.83
N GLY A 68 0.51 -15.59 -7.04
CA GLY A 68 0.74 -16.99 -7.38
C GLY A 68 2.22 -17.32 -7.57
N GLN A 69 3.03 -16.32 -7.94
CA GLN A 69 4.46 -16.46 -8.19
C GLN A 69 5.24 -15.31 -7.55
N THR A 70 6.49 -15.58 -7.14
CA THR A 70 7.39 -14.57 -6.57
C THR A 70 7.53 -13.29 -7.40
N PRO A 71 7.70 -13.31 -8.74
CA PRO A 71 7.79 -12.08 -9.51
C PRO A 71 6.52 -11.22 -9.42
N ASP A 72 5.34 -11.82 -9.31
CA ASP A 72 4.06 -11.11 -9.19
C ASP A 72 3.99 -10.30 -7.88
N LEU A 73 4.69 -10.74 -6.83
CA LEU A 73 4.81 -9.96 -5.59
C LEU A 73 5.46 -8.61 -5.82
N LEU A 74 6.31 -8.46 -6.83
CA LEU A 74 7.02 -7.23 -7.14
C LEU A 74 6.22 -6.30 -8.06
N GLU A 75 5.12 -6.78 -8.66
CA GLU A 75 4.31 -5.98 -9.56
C GLU A 75 3.70 -4.75 -8.86
N GLY A 76 3.72 -3.59 -9.52
CA GLY A 76 3.26 -2.33 -8.92
C GLY A 76 4.15 -1.77 -7.81
N THR A 77 5.30 -2.40 -7.52
CA THR A 77 6.32 -1.82 -6.64
C THR A 77 7.01 -0.64 -7.34
N THR A 78 7.37 0.40 -6.60
CA THR A 78 7.96 1.62 -7.16
C THR A 78 9.21 1.32 -7.99
N GLY A 79 9.20 1.79 -9.25
CA GLY A 79 10.33 1.63 -10.17
C GLY A 79 10.52 0.21 -10.73
N VAL A 80 9.55 -0.68 -10.52
CA VAL A 80 9.56 -2.06 -11.02
C VAL A 80 8.48 -2.24 -12.09
N TYR A 81 8.87 -2.87 -13.20
CA TYR A 81 7.95 -3.41 -14.20
C TYR A 81 8.22 -4.92 -14.36
N ILE A 82 7.17 -5.73 -14.45
CA ILE A 82 7.30 -7.19 -14.62
C ILE A 82 6.93 -7.57 -16.06
N GLN A 83 7.85 -8.24 -16.74
CA GLN A 83 7.57 -8.84 -18.06
C GLN A 83 7.44 -10.35 -17.91
N HIS A 84 6.28 -10.88 -18.27
CA HIS A 84 6.03 -12.32 -18.31
C HIS A 84 6.36 -12.89 -19.69
N THR A 85 7.13 -13.98 -19.73
CA THR A 85 7.43 -14.73 -20.96
C THR A 85 6.74 -16.09 -20.99
N ALA A 86 6.46 -16.67 -19.82
CA ALA A 86 5.65 -17.87 -19.64
C ALA A 86 5.18 -17.98 -18.17
N HIS A 87 4.41 -19.03 -17.86
CA HIS A 87 4.07 -19.31 -16.46
C HIS A 87 5.34 -19.66 -15.67
N GLY A 88 5.58 -18.95 -14.56
CA GLY A 88 6.80 -19.13 -13.75
C GLY A 88 8.03 -18.45 -14.33
N GLN A 89 7.90 -17.81 -15.49
CA GLN A 89 8.98 -17.12 -16.18
C GLN A 89 8.60 -15.64 -16.33
N ALA A 90 9.20 -14.81 -15.48
CA ALA A 90 9.07 -13.37 -15.58
C ALA A 90 10.41 -12.71 -15.26
N SER A 91 10.68 -11.60 -15.95
CA SER A 91 11.87 -10.79 -15.75
C SER A 91 11.46 -9.45 -15.11
N PRO A 92 12.03 -9.09 -13.95
CA PRO A 92 11.86 -7.75 -13.43
C PRO A 92 12.70 -6.77 -14.24
N PHE A 93 12.10 -5.61 -14.49
CA PHE A 93 12.75 -4.42 -15.01
C PHE A 93 12.79 -3.40 -13.88
N ILE A 94 13.98 -3.12 -13.34
CA ILE A 94 14.19 -2.16 -12.25
C ILE A 94 14.91 -0.95 -12.84
N ARG A 95 14.27 0.22 -12.82
CA ARG A 95 14.82 1.45 -13.42
C ARG A 95 15.26 1.26 -14.89
N GLY A 96 14.50 0.46 -15.65
CA GLY A 96 14.76 0.16 -17.07
C GLY A 96 15.87 -0.87 -17.33
N ARG A 97 16.42 -1.51 -16.30
CA ARG A 97 17.46 -2.56 -16.40
C ARG A 97 16.88 -3.93 -16.13
N THR A 98 17.46 -5.00 -16.68
CA THR A 98 17.02 -6.38 -16.46
C THR A 98 18.17 -7.40 -16.53
N GLY A 99 17.90 -8.66 -16.17
CA GLY A 99 18.89 -9.74 -16.24
C GLY A 99 20.07 -9.52 -15.29
N LYS A 100 21.30 -9.64 -15.83
CA LYS A 100 22.56 -9.61 -15.04
C LYS A 100 22.85 -8.30 -14.29
N GLU A 101 22.17 -7.22 -14.63
CA GLU A 101 22.29 -5.92 -13.94
C GLU A 101 21.47 -5.89 -12.64
N ILE A 102 20.59 -6.87 -12.43
CA ILE A 102 19.80 -7.04 -11.21
C ILE A 102 20.31 -8.27 -10.46
N VAL A 103 20.67 -8.08 -9.19
CA VAL A 103 21.06 -9.18 -8.30
C VAL A 103 19.83 -9.66 -7.53
N MET A 104 19.51 -10.94 -7.62
CA MET A 104 18.53 -11.60 -6.75
C MET A 104 19.25 -12.38 -5.67
N LEU A 105 18.85 -12.16 -4.42
CA LEU A 105 19.37 -12.86 -3.23
C LEU A 105 18.19 -13.53 -2.51
N VAL A 106 18.42 -14.73 -1.98
CA VAL A 106 17.44 -15.52 -1.21
C VAL A 106 18.08 -15.96 0.10
#